data_AF-A0A9E0MLN4-F1
#
_entry.id   AF-A0A9E0MLN4-F1
#
_cell.length_a   1.000
_cell.length_b   1.000
_cell.length_c   1.000
_cell.angle_alpha   90.00
_cell.angle_beta   90.00
_cell.angle_gamma   90.00
#
_symmetry.space_group_name_H-M   'P 1'
#
loop_
_entity.id
_entity.type
_entity.pdbx_description
1 polymer ?
#
loop_
_entity_poly.entity_id
_entity_poly.type
_entity_poly.pdbx_seq_one_letter_code
_entity_poly.pdbx_strand_id
1 'polypeptide(L)'
;MSRYFDPSYVSDRFALPLADRYRRFLTDERAGLGRRFAILPSYRGAMPVCFEGRALESFFHDGGAGPGHPSAAEVELGGAGGWVPLATIGDDEPQFLAVRAGEPACPVAMWEHETGEFVRCAATLDAFLAGLATTARAARPPRSPVKLSKVRAVTDELQGLSKAAPSPARTAGLEAGLAALEPMLAAMPPTWTMTPDDATVPGLAHYARGVALRALGRPEEALAALERAPIDGVAKNVAPQVVVELLLIELDRPARVIEQCEAHPDPLPLMRRSWALALLRLGRLDEAAAQLAVVIERQVAATLRLKPTADAAAERARRAADLAQAVSAYAERHQLDARAWLACLP
;
A
#
# COMPACT_ATOMS: atom_id res chain seq x y z
N MET A 1 30.10 14.51 5.40
CA MET A 1 29.44 13.20 5.23
C MET A 1 28.42 13.01 6.34
N SER A 2 27.28 12.38 6.06
CA SER A 2 26.31 12.06 7.11
C SER A 2 26.93 11.07 8.11
N ARG A 3 26.69 11.28 9.42
CA ARG A 3 27.26 10.44 10.51
C ARG A 3 26.94 8.95 10.37
N TYR A 4 25.89 8.61 9.64
CA TYR A 4 25.44 7.23 9.38
C TYR A 4 26.40 6.40 8.53
N PHE A 5 27.42 7.03 7.93
CA PHE A 5 28.46 6.35 7.14
C PHE A 5 29.84 6.40 7.79
N ASP A 6 29.94 6.91 9.02
CA ASP A 6 31.17 6.81 9.77
C ASP A 6 31.38 5.34 10.20
N PRO A 7 32.53 4.71 9.85
CA PRO A 7 32.78 3.31 10.22
C PRO A 7 32.69 3.04 11.72
N SER A 8 33.08 4.01 12.57
CA SER A 8 33.01 3.88 14.02
C SER A 8 31.55 3.89 14.48
N TYR A 9 30.74 4.81 13.94
CA TYR A 9 29.31 4.86 14.22
C TYR A 9 28.57 3.57 13.81
N VAL A 10 28.89 3.01 12.65
CA VAL A 10 28.30 1.74 12.18
C VAL A 10 28.77 0.56 13.05
N SER A 11 30.06 0.52 13.38
CA SER A 11 30.63 -0.51 14.26
C SER A 11 29.96 -0.52 15.63
N ASP A 12 29.75 0.67 16.22
CA ASP A 12 29.13 0.83 17.54
C ASP A 12 27.64 0.48 17.50
N ARG A 13 26.90 0.95 16.47
CA ARG A 13 25.45 0.74 16.38
C ARG A 13 25.06 -0.74 16.23
N PHE A 14 25.86 -1.51 15.49
CA PHE A 14 25.62 -2.93 15.22
C PHE A 14 26.49 -3.85 16.09
N ALA A 15 27.26 -3.29 17.04
CA ALA A 15 28.16 -4.03 17.94
C ALA A 15 29.05 -5.07 17.20
N LEU A 16 29.57 -4.70 16.03
CA LEU A 16 30.26 -5.62 15.13
C LEU A 16 31.60 -5.02 14.64
N PRO A 17 32.71 -5.77 14.67
CA PRO A 17 33.94 -5.33 14.02
C PRO A 17 33.76 -5.32 12.50
N LEU A 18 33.98 -4.17 11.86
CA LEU A 18 33.88 -4.05 10.40
C LEU A 18 35.17 -4.52 9.71
N ALA A 19 35.03 -5.32 8.65
CA ALA A 19 36.12 -5.68 7.77
C ALA A 19 36.65 -4.44 7.03
N ASP A 20 37.96 -4.41 6.76
CA ASP A 20 38.62 -3.26 6.12
C ASP A 20 38.02 -2.93 4.75
N ARG A 21 37.56 -3.95 4.02
CA ARG A 21 36.86 -3.76 2.75
C ARG A 21 35.59 -2.94 2.91
N TYR A 22 34.79 -3.21 3.94
CA TYR A 22 33.56 -2.47 4.19
C TYR A 22 33.83 -1.06 4.72
N ARG A 23 34.86 -0.89 5.55
CA ARG A 23 35.32 0.44 5.99
C ARG A 23 35.67 1.34 4.81
N ARG A 24 36.49 0.83 3.88
CA ARG A 24 36.85 1.53 2.63
C ARG A 24 35.62 1.87 1.78
N PHE A 25 34.64 0.98 1.71
CA PHE A 25 33.39 1.26 1.02
C PHE A 25 32.66 2.47 1.61
N LEU A 26 32.51 2.50 2.94
CA LEU A 26 31.82 3.59 3.65
C LEU A 26 32.51 4.94 3.50
N THR A 27 33.84 4.97 3.49
CA THR A 27 34.62 6.22 3.45
C THR A 27 34.87 6.74 2.04
N ASP A 28 35.27 5.87 1.11
CA ASP A 28 35.94 6.31 -0.12
C ASP A 28 35.11 6.02 -1.38
N GLU A 29 34.41 4.90 -1.41
CA GLU A 29 33.79 4.40 -2.65
C GLU A 29 32.32 4.80 -2.77
N ARG A 30 31.60 4.87 -1.64
CA ARG A 30 30.16 5.15 -1.61
C ARG A 30 29.80 6.50 -2.25
N ALA A 31 30.59 7.54 -1.97
CA ALA A 31 30.33 8.88 -2.50
C ALA A 31 30.43 8.95 -4.05
N GLY A 32 31.22 8.07 -4.66
CA GLY A 32 31.43 8.02 -6.12
C GLY A 32 30.45 7.13 -6.88
N LEU A 33 29.54 6.43 -6.21
CA LEU A 33 28.63 5.49 -6.88
C LEU A 33 27.51 6.19 -7.65
N GLY A 34 27.02 7.34 -7.17
CA GLY A 34 25.82 7.97 -7.74
C GLY A 34 24.59 7.06 -7.62
N ARG A 35 23.59 7.25 -8.51
CA ARG A 35 22.50 6.28 -8.69
C ARG A 35 22.97 5.16 -9.61
N ARG A 36 23.00 3.92 -9.12
CA ARG A 36 23.30 2.73 -9.94
C ARG A 36 22.16 1.74 -9.91
N PHE A 37 22.10 0.87 -10.91
CA PHE A 37 21.02 -0.11 -11.03
C PHE A 37 21.58 -1.53 -11.16
N ALA A 38 20.83 -2.49 -10.62
CA ALA A 38 21.07 -3.92 -10.81
C ALA A 38 19.76 -4.68 -10.88
N ILE A 39 19.82 -5.91 -11.40
CA ILE A 39 18.72 -6.86 -11.30
C ILE A 39 19.17 -7.93 -10.31
N LEU A 40 18.43 -8.08 -9.20
CA LEU A 40 18.75 -9.02 -8.15
C LEU A 40 17.78 -10.20 -8.15
N PRO A 41 18.21 -11.39 -7.73
CA PRO A 41 17.29 -12.50 -7.48
C PRO A 41 16.43 -12.20 -6.23
N SER A 42 15.12 -12.39 -6.37
CA SER A 42 14.11 -12.40 -5.30
C SER A 42 13.29 -13.69 -5.37
N TYR A 43 12.52 -14.00 -4.32
CA TYR A 43 11.63 -15.18 -4.34
C TYR A 43 10.54 -15.10 -5.43
N ARG A 44 10.22 -13.89 -5.93
CA ARG A 44 9.28 -13.67 -7.05
C ARG A 44 9.95 -13.64 -8.42
N GLY A 45 11.28 -13.76 -8.51
CA GLY A 45 12.02 -13.71 -9.76
C GLY A 45 13.12 -12.66 -9.76
N ALA A 46 13.37 -12.00 -10.89
CA ALA A 46 14.42 -11.01 -11.03
C ALA A 46 13.87 -9.59 -10.75
N MET A 47 14.43 -8.89 -9.77
CA MET A 47 13.93 -7.59 -9.30
C MET A 47 14.91 -6.45 -9.63
N PRO A 48 14.47 -5.37 -10.30
CA PRO A 48 15.30 -4.20 -10.52
C PRO A 48 15.48 -3.41 -9.22
N VAL A 49 16.71 -3.11 -8.84
CA VAL A 49 17.05 -2.29 -7.67
C VAL A 49 17.77 -1.01 -8.07
N CYS A 50 17.44 0.08 -7.40
CA CYS A 50 18.17 1.34 -7.49
C CYS A 50 19.05 1.50 -6.25
N PHE A 51 20.36 1.43 -6.45
CA PHE A 51 21.33 1.77 -5.43
C PHE A 51 21.54 3.29 -5.43
N GLU A 52 20.83 3.99 -4.54
CA GLU A 52 21.05 5.40 -4.29
C GLU A 52 21.96 5.55 -3.07
N GLY A 53 23.05 6.30 -3.17
CA GLY A 53 23.91 6.64 -2.03
C GLY A 53 23.25 7.50 -0.95
N ARG A 54 21.91 7.51 -0.85
CA ARG A 54 21.13 8.18 0.19
C ARG A 54 21.46 7.58 1.56
N ALA A 55 21.31 8.42 2.57
CA ALA A 55 21.50 8.04 3.96
C ALA A 55 20.44 7.01 4.38
N LEU A 56 20.89 5.95 5.05
CA LEU A 56 20.05 4.87 5.59
C LEU A 56 19.30 5.32 6.85
N GLU A 57 18.88 6.58 6.93
CA GLU A 57 18.48 7.25 8.18
C GLU A 57 17.35 6.51 8.92
N SER A 58 16.47 5.83 8.18
CA SER A 58 15.40 4.98 8.72
C SER A 58 15.91 3.78 9.52
N PHE A 59 17.09 3.22 9.22
CA PHE A 59 17.68 2.10 9.95
C PHE A 59 18.46 2.53 11.21
N PHE A 60 18.79 3.82 11.31
CA PHE A 60 19.65 4.37 12.37
C PHE A 60 18.90 5.24 13.39
N HIS A 61 17.59 5.42 13.22
CA HIS A 61 16.74 6.15 14.15
C HIS A 61 15.84 5.20 14.96
N ASP A 62 15.93 5.26 16.29
CA ASP A 62 15.02 4.59 17.21
C ASP A 62 13.63 5.28 17.30
N GLY A 63 13.47 6.42 16.61
CA GLY A 63 12.29 7.30 16.67
C GLY A 63 11.12 6.91 15.75
N GLY A 64 11.05 5.65 15.35
CA GLY A 64 10.09 5.16 14.36
C GLY A 64 10.55 5.48 12.95
N ALA A 65 10.81 4.43 12.18
CA ALA A 65 10.75 4.53 10.74
C ALA A 65 9.42 5.19 10.35
N GLY A 66 9.44 6.07 9.34
CA GLY A 66 8.19 6.44 8.68
C GLY A 66 7.43 5.17 8.28
N PRO A 67 6.08 5.19 8.24
CA PRO A 67 5.29 4.00 7.95
C PRO A 67 5.78 3.35 6.64
N GLY A 68 6.27 2.11 6.74
CA GLY A 68 6.76 1.32 5.60
C GLY A 68 8.24 0.91 5.63
N HIS A 69 9.09 1.48 6.50
CA HIS A 69 10.49 1.02 6.63
C HIS A 69 10.70 0.14 7.87
N PRO A 70 11.38 -1.01 7.75
CA PRO A 70 11.74 -1.81 8.92
C PRO A 70 12.82 -1.11 9.74
N SER A 71 12.71 -1.17 11.06
CA SER A 71 13.76 -0.75 11.98
C SER A 71 14.83 -1.84 12.14
N ALA A 72 16.05 -1.43 12.52
CA ALA A 72 17.13 -2.38 12.83
C ALA A 72 16.74 -3.38 13.95
N ALA A 73 15.85 -2.98 14.86
CA ALA A 73 15.36 -3.80 15.95
C ALA A 73 14.36 -4.88 15.48
N GLU A 74 13.55 -4.59 14.45
CA GLU A 74 12.54 -5.54 13.92
C GLU A 74 13.16 -6.67 13.10
N VAL A 75 14.33 -6.45 12.51
CA VAL A 75 14.99 -7.40 11.59
C VAL A 75 16.16 -8.15 12.26
N GLU A 76 16.31 -8.04 13.59
CA GLU A 76 17.47 -8.54 14.35
C GLU A 76 18.83 -8.18 13.71
N LEU A 77 18.89 -6.99 13.09
CA LEU A 77 20.11 -6.49 12.46
C LEU A 77 21.15 -6.19 13.54
N GLY A 78 22.32 -6.85 13.48
CA GLY A 78 23.38 -6.70 14.49
C GLY A 78 23.38 -7.75 15.61
N GLY A 79 22.62 -8.85 15.49
CA GLY A 79 22.75 -10.06 16.32
C GLY A 79 23.71 -11.12 15.74
N ALA A 80 23.45 -12.40 16.04
CA ALA A 80 24.24 -13.58 15.63
C ALA A 80 24.44 -13.77 14.10
N GLY A 81 23.82 -12.93 13.26
CA GLY A 81 23.87 -13.01 11.80
C GLY A 81 24.87 -12.09 11.08
N GLY A 82 25.43 -11.07 11.76
CA GLY A 82 26.50 -10.19 11.23
C GLY A 82 26.11 -9.26 10.06
N TRP A 83 24.82 -9.09 9.77
CA TRP A 83 24.30 -8.27 8.67
C TRP A 83 24.14 -6.79 9.06
N VAL A 84 24.56 -5.91 8.14
CA VAL A 84 24.43 -4.46 8.25
C VAL A 84 23.71 -3.92 7.00
N PRO A 85 22.74 -3.00 7.12
CA PRO A 85 22.10 -2.38 5.97
C PRO A 85 23.10 -1.65 5.07
N LEU A 86 22.99 -1.90 3.77
CA LEU A 86 23.84 -1.35 2.72
C LEU A 86 23.12 -0.22 1.96
N ALA A 87 21.89 -0.49 1.51
CA ALA A 87 21.00 0.45 0.81
C ALA A 87 19.53 0.03 0.93
N THR A 88 18.61 0.99 0.93
CA THR A 88 17.17 0.72 0.73
C THR A 88 16.91 0.29 -0.71
N ILE A 89 15.84 -0.50 -0.92
CA ILE A 89 15.36 -0.86 -2.24
C ILE A 89 13.99 -0.19 -2.42
N GLY A 90 13.94 0.88 -3.20
CA GLY A 90 12.69 1.65 -3.38
C GLY A 90 12.33 2.51 -2.17
N ASP A 91 11.38 3.42 -2.37
CA ASP A 91 10.94 4.38 -1.34
C ASP A 91 9.80 3.81 -0.45
N ASP A 92 9.11 2.73 -0.86
CA ASP A 92 7.92 2.20 -0.14
C ASP A 92 7.96 0.68 0.12
N GLU A 93 9.03 -0.04 -0.26
CA GLU A 93 9.14 -1.47 0.03
C GLU A 93 9.92 -1.72 1.33
N PRO A 94 9.48 -2.66 2.18
CA PRO A 94 10.21 -3.02 3.39
C PRO A 94 11.50 -3.80 3.10
N GLN A 95 11.86 -4.03 1.84
CA GLN A 95 13.08 -4.74 1.45
C GLN A 95 14.30 -3.82 1.43
N PHE A 96 15.46 -4.39 1.76
CA PHE A 96 16.72 -3.65 1.71
C PHE A 96 17.90 -4.58 1.40
N LEU A 97 18.97 -3.99 0.91
CA LEU A 97 20.24 -4.68 0.75
C LEU A 97 21.01 -4.64 2.06
N ALA A 98 21.56 -5.78 2.45
CA ALA A 98 22.45 -5.91 3.58
C ALA A 98 23.79 -6.53 3.16
N VAL A 99 24.80 -6.30 3.97
CA VAL A 99 26.13 -6.84 3.80
C VAL A 99 26.60 -7.46 5.11
N ARG A 100 27.29 -8.61 5.05
CA ARG A 100 27.98 -9.12 6.24
C ARG A 100 29.27 -8.35 6.46
N ALA A 101 29.15 -7.26 7.20
CA ALA A 101 30.21 -6.27 7.33
C ALA A 101 31.45 -6.77 8.09
N GLY A 102 31.32 -7.84 8.90
CA GLY A 102 32.44 -8.42 9.66
C GLY A 102 33.22 -9.51 8.92
N GLU A 103 32.73 -9.96 7.75
CA GLU A 103 33.42 -10.96 6.95
C GLU A 103 34.38 -10.30 5.94
N PRO A 104 35.59 -10.84 5.71
CA PRO A 104 36.55 -10.25 4.77
C PRO A 104 36.00 -10.07 3.34
N ALA A 105 35.13 -10.99 2.92
CA ALA A 105 34.50 -10.98 1.60
C ALA A 105 33.32 -9.99 1.48
N CYS A 106 32.74 -9.57 2.60
CA CYS A 106 31.53 -8.74 2.65
C CYS A 106 30.42 -9.24 1.70
N PRO A 107 29.91 -10.49 1.85
CA PRO A 107 28.83 -10.97 1.00
C PRO A 107 27.61 -10.07 1.11
N VAL A 108 26.92 -9.88 -0.02
CA VAL A 108 25.74 -9.01 -0.13
C VAL A 108 24.51 -9.87 -0.31
N ALA A 109 23.48 -9.58 0.47
CA ALA A 109 22.18 -10.21 0.39
C ALA A 109 21.07 -9.17 0.42
N MET A 110 19.90 -9.58 -0.04
CA MET A 110 18.67 -8.83 0.07
C MET A 110 17.85 -9.43 1.19
N TRP A 111 17.31 -8.59 2.07
CA TRP A 111 16.36 -9.02 3.08
C TRP A 111 14.94 -9.04 2.48
N GLU A 112 14.26 -10.15 2.65
CA GLU A 112 12.91 -10.41 2.14
C GLU A 112 11.89 -10.31 3.27
N HIS A 113 11.00 -9.32 3.21
CA HIS A 113 10.06 -9.06 4.32
C HIS A 113 9.02 -10.17 4.52
N GLU A 114 8.60 -10.86 3.45
CA GLU A 114 7.58 -11.93 3.54
C GLU A 114 8.13 -13.19 4.21
N THR A 115 9.43 -13.47 4.04
CA THR A 115 10.07 -14.68 4.56
C THR A 115 10.94 -14.40 5.79
N GLY A 116 11.35 -13.14 5.99
CA GLY A 116 12.34 -12.76 6.99
C GLY A 116 13.78 -13.19 6.65
N GLU A 117 14.01 -13.75 5.45
CA GLU A 117 15.29 -14.36 5.08
C GLU A 117 16.21 -13.41 4.30
N PHE A 118 17.52 -13.67 4.36
CA PHE A 118 18.53 -13.02 3.54
C PHE A 118 18.83 -13.87 2.29
N VAL A 119 18.37 -13.40 1.13
CA VAL A 119 18.65 -14.03 -0.17
C VAL A 119 19.98 -13.49 -0.70
N ARG A 120 20.98 -14.36 -0.85
CA ARG A 120 22.32 -13.95 -1.28
C ARG A 120 22.31 -13.43 -2.71
N CYS A 121 22.74 -12.19 -2.90
CA CYS A 121 22.82 -11.53 -4.20
C CYS A 121 24.23 -11.63 -4.83
N ALA A 122 25.26 -11.54 -3.99
CA ALA A 122 26.65 -11.60 -4.45
C ALA A 122 27.55 -12.29 -3.43
N ALA A 123 28.57 -12.98 -3.93
CA ALA A 123 29.55 -13.64 -3.08
C ALA A 123 30.44 -12.64 -2.32
N THR A 124 30.69 -11.47 -2.91
CA THR A 124 31.51 -10.39 -2.34
C THR A 124 30.92 -9.02 -2.64
N LEU A 125 31.29 -8.01 -1.85
CA LEU A 125 30.91 -6.62 -2.10
C LEU A 125 31.48 -6.12 -3.43
N ASP A 126 32.70 -6.52 -3.79
CA ASP A 126 33.30 -6.16 -5.08
C ASP A 126 32.53 -6.72 -6.28
N ALA A 127 32.11 -7.99 -6.20
CA ALA A 127 31.31 -8.61 -7.24
C ALA A 127 29.94 -7.91 -7.38
N PHE A 128 29.33 -7.53 -6.25
CA PHE A 128 28.11 -6.74 -6.26
C PHE A 128 28.32 -5.38 -6.94
N LEU A 129 29.32 -4.61 -6.51
CA LEU A 129 29.61 -3.27 -7.05
C LEU A 129 30.02 -3.30 -8.53
N ALA A 130 30.73 -4.34 -8.97
CA ALA A 130 31.07 -4.55 -10.38
C ALA A 130 29.83 -4.92 -11.23
N GLY A 131 28.85 -5.60 -10.64
CA GLY A 131 27.56 -5.91 -11.26
C GLY A 131 26.61 -4.72 -11.37
N LEU A 132 26.90 -3.60 -10.67
CA LEU A 132 26.12 -2.37 -10.80
C LEU A 132 26.40 -1.70 -12.15
N ALA A 133 25.43 -1.75 -13.06
CA ALA A 133 25.56 -1.14 -14.38
C ALA A 133 25.68 0.40 -14.28
N THR A 134 26.64 0.99 -15.01
CA THR A 134 26.97 2.43 -14.96
C THR A 134 26.22 3.30 -15.96
N THR A 135 25.41 2.74 -16.87
CA THR A 135 24.88 3.51 -18.01
C THR A 135 23.35 3.61 -18.06
N ALA A 136 22.89 4.83 -18.37
CA ALA A 136 21.51 5.25 -18.57
C ALA A 136 20.69 4.41 -19.59
N ARG A 137 21.34 3.53 -20.36
CA ARG A 137 20.73 2.67 -21.40
C ARG A 137 20.32 1.29 -20.88
N ALA A 138 21.01 0.78 -19.85
CA ALA A 138 20.54 -0.36 -19.05
C ALA A 138 19.53 0.08 -17.97
N ALA A 139 19.49 1.39 -17.69
CA ALA A 139 18.70 2.05 -16.64
C ALA A 139 17.30 2.52 -17.06
N ARG A 140 16.68 1.87 -18.04
CA ARG A 140 15.24 2.03 -18.24
C ARG A 140 14.59 0.66 -18.03
N PRO A 141 13.62 0.49 -17.11
CA PRO A 141 12.69 -0.62 -17.25
C PRO A 141 12.21 -0.62 -18.72
N PRO A 142 11.94 -1.79 -19.33
CA PRO A 142 11.48 -1.84 -20.72
C PRO A 142 10.47 -0.72 -20.89
N ARG A 143 10.79 0.25 -21.77
CA ARG A 143 9.95 1.43 -21.94
C ARG A 143 8.55 0.88 -22.11
N SER A 144 7.67 1.25 -21.18
CA SER A 144 6.29 0.87 -21.31
C SER A 144 5.86 1.11 -22.75
N PRO A 145 5.25 0.14 -23.44
CA PRO A 145 4.60 0.42 -24.72
C PRO A 145 3.58 1.57 -24.59
N VAL A 146 3.16 1.87 -23.36
CA VAL A 146 2.21 2.91 -22.99
C VAL A 146 2.89 4.10 -22.29
N LYS A 147 2.66 5.31 -22.80
CA LYS A 147 3.06 6.53 -22.09
C LYS A 147 2.19 6.71 -20.83
N LEU A 148 2.78 6.61 -19.63
CA LEU A 148 2.06 6.72 -18.36
C LEU A 148 1.35 8.08 -18.18
N SER A 149 1.91 9.17 -18.71
CA SER A 149 1.24 10.47 -18.73
C SER A 149 -0.08 10.45 -19.50
N LYS A 150 -0.18 9.62 -20.55
CA LYS A 150 -1.40 9.43 -21.32
C LYS A 150 -2.42 8.61 -20.52
N VAL A 151 -1.98 7.58 -19.80
CA VAL A 151 -2.85 6.81 -18.89
C VAL A 151 -3.45 7.75 -17.85
N ARG A 152 -2.61 8.56 -17.19
CA ARG A 152 -3.04 9.50 -16.16
C ARG A 152 -4.08 10.52 -16.67
N ALA A 153 -3.85 11.08 -17.86
CA ALA A 153 -4.81 12.00 -18.48
C ALA A 153 -6.18 11.34 -18.69
N VAL A 154 -6.20 10.10 -19.21
CA VAL A 154 -7.46 9.36 -19.42
C VAL A 154 -8.12 8.99 -18.09
N THR A 155 -7.35 8.58 -17.08
CA THR A 155 -7.93 8.26 -15.76
C THR A 155 -8.51 9.47 -15.06
N ASP A 156 -7.86 10.63 -15.15
CA ASP A 156 -8.34 11.89 -14.56
C ASP A 156 -9.64 12.35 -15.24
N GLU A 157 -9.72 12.22 -16.57
CA GLU A 157 -10.94 12.49 -17.35
C GLU A 157 -12.09 11.56 -16.94
N LEU A 158 -11.84 10.26 -16.88
CA LEU A 158 -12.84 9.26 -16.45
C LEU A 158 -13.35 9.53 -15.03
N GLN A 159 -12.47 9.90 -14.10
CA GLN A 159 -12.86 10.25 -12.74
C GLN A 159 -13.72 11.53 -12.70
N GLY A 160 -13.36 12.55 -13.48
CA GLY A 160 -14.14 13.77 -13.61
C GLY A 160 -15.54 13.51 -14.15
N LEU A 161 -15.65 12.76 -15.24
CA LEU A 161 -16.92 12.38 -15.86
C LEU A 161 -17.77 11.49 -14.96
N SER A 162 -17.15 10.60 -14.18
CA SER A 162 -17.87 9.72 -13.26
C SER A 162 -18.61 10.49 -12.17
N LYS A 163 -18.09 11.64 -11.74
CA LYS A 163 -18.73 12.54 -10.75
C LYS A 163 -19.77 13.50 -11.36
N ALA A 164 -19.77 13.67 -12.68
CA ALA A 164 -20.71 14.56 -13.35
C ALA A 164 -22.14 14.00 -13.34
N ALA A 165 -23.13 14.90 -13.47
CA ALA A 165 -24.53 14.51 -13.57
C ALA A 165 -24.80 13.64 -14.82
N PRO A 166 -25.73 12.68 -14.75
CA PRO A 166 -26.08 11.83 -15.89
C PRO A 166 -26.51 12.66 -17.12
N SER A 167 -25.83 12.46 -18.25
CA SER A 167 -26.17 13.08 -19.53
C SER A 167 -25.64 12.23 -20.69
N PRO A 168 -26.22 12.36 -21.91
CA PRO A 168 -25.70 11.65 -23.08
C PRO A 168 -24.23 11.96 -23.37
N ALA A 169 -23.80 13.21 -23.16
CA ALA A 169 -22.42 13.63 -23.32
C ALA A 169 -21.48 12.96 -22.30
N ARG A 170 -21.91 12.85 -21.04
CA ARG A 170 -21.17 12.10 -20.00
C ARG A 170 -21.02 10.63 -20.39
N THR A 171 -22.10 9.97 -20.79
CA THR A 171 -22.08 8.56 -21.19
C THR A 171 -21.13 8.34 -22.36
N ALA A 172 -21.21 9.18 -23.40
CA ALA A 172 -20.31 9.11 -24.55
C ALA A 172 -18.84 9.33 -24.17
N GLY A 173 -18.56 10.29 -23.28
CA GLY A 173 -17.20 10.54 -22.77
C GLY A 173 -16.65 9.36 -21.95
N LEU A 174 -17.46 8.74 -21.11
CA LEU A 174 -17.06 7.56 -20.33
C LEU A 174 -16.74 6.37 -21.24
N GLU A 175 -17.59 6.08 -22.23
CA GLU A 175 -17.34 5.00 -23.20
C GLU A 175 -16.08 5.28 -24.04
N ALA A 176 -15.88 6.52 -24.49
CA ALA A 176 -14.68 6.91 -25.23
C ALA A 176 -13.40 6.78 -24.38
N GLY A 177 -13.45 7.22 -23.12
CA GLY A 177 -12.34 7.08 -22.18
C GLY A 177 -12.01 5.62 -21.87
N LEU A 178 -13.03 4.76 -21.70
CA LEU A 178 -12.85 3.31 -21.51
C LEU A 178 -12.21 2.67 -22.75
N ALA A 179 -12.69 2.99 -23.95
CA ALA A 179 -12.12 2.50 -25.20
C ALA A 179 -10.66 2.95 -25.39
N ALA A 180 -10.30 4.15 -24.94
CA ALA A 180 -8.93 4.64 -24.95
C ALA A 180 -8.04 3.91 -23.93
N LEU A 181 -8.59 3.56 -22.76
CA LEU A 181 -7.85 2.93 -21.66
C LEU A 181 -7.59 1.43 -21.89
N GLU A 182 -8.51 0.72 -22.54
CA GLU A 182 -8.42 -0.74 -22.75
C GLU A 182 -7.12 -1.20 -23.45
N PRO A 183 -6.70 -0.65 -24.61
CA PRO A 183 -5.43 -1.06 -25.23
C PRO A 183 -4.20 -0.66 -24.38
N MET A 184 -4.33 0.35 -23.52
CA MET A 184 -3.26 0.72 -22.59
C MET A 184 -3.10 -0.35 -21.52
N LEU A 185 -4.19 -0.77 -20.89
CA LEU A 185 -4.18 -1.84 -19.90
C LEU A 185 -3.71 -3.17 -20.49
N ALA A 186 -4.16 -3.53 -21.70
CA ALA A 186 -3.73 -4.75 -22.38
C ALA A 186 -2.22 -4.79 -22.70
N ALA A 187 -1.62 -3.62 -22.89
CA ALA A 187 -0.19 -3.47 -23.14
C ALA A 187 0.64 -3.38 -21.84
N MET A 188 0.01 -3.30 -20.66
CA MET A 188 0.70 -3.38 -19.37
C MET A 188 0.97 -4.86 -19.02
N PRO A 189 2.22 -5.23 -18.69
CA PRO A 189 2.51 -6.59 -18.29
C PRO A 189 1.91 -6.92 -16.90
N PRO A 190 1.53 -8.19 -16.65
CA PRO A 190 0.83 -8.59 -15.43
C PRO A 190 1.69 -8.55 -14.15
N THR A 191 3.02 -8.55 -14.28
CA THR A 191 3.98 -8.59 -13.16
C THR A 191 4.81 -7.31 -13.08
N TRP A 192 4.23 -6.17 -13.46
CA TRP A 192 4.98 -4.93 -13.54
C TRP A 192 5.36 -4.41 -12.14
N THR A 193 6.55 -4.79 -11.70
CA THR A 193 7.26 -4.19 -10.57
C THR A 193 7.78 -2.82 -11.03
N MET A 194 6.93 -1.81 -10.94
CA MET A 194 7.27 -0.42 -11.24
C MET A 194 7.85 0.25 -9.98
N THR A 195 8.72 1.22 -10.17
CA THR A 195 9.16 2.13 -9.10
C THR A 195 7.94 2.81 -8.44
N PRO A 196 7.99 3.20 -7.16
CA PRO A 196 6.82 3.71 -6.40
C PRO A 196 6.00 4.80 -7.10
N ASP A 197 6.66 5.73 -7.80
CA ASP A 197 5.99 6.79 -8.58
C ASP A 197 5.08 6.25 -9.71
N ASP A 198 5.47 5.13 -10.33
CA ASP A 198 4.81 4.53 -11.50
C ASP A 198 3.91 3.34 -11.13
N ALA A 199 4.15 2.68 -9.98
CA ALA A 199 3.34 1.58 -9.45
C ALA A 199 1.88 2.00 -9.15
N THR A 200 1.65 3.30 -8.96
CA THR A 200 0.32 3.89 -8.78
C THR A 200 -0.53 3.85 -10.05
N VAL A 201 0.08 3.87 -11.24
CA VAL A 201 -0.63 4.11 -12.50
C VAL A 201 -1.48 2.92 -12.96
N PRO A 202 -1.02 1.66 -12.91
CA PRO A 202 -1.87 0.51 -13.22
C PRO A 202 -3.05 0.35 -12.25
N GLY A 203 -2.82 0.53 -10.95
CA GLY A 203 -3.90 0.51 -9.95
C GLY A 203 -4.91 1.64 -10.14
N LEU A 204 -4.43 2.86 -10.43
CA LEU A 204 -5.29 3.99 -10.77
C LEU A 204 -6.10 3.75 -12.04
N ALA A 205 -5.52 3.10 -13.05
CA ALA A 205 -6.19 2.75 -14.30
C ALA A 205 -7.32 1.73 -14.07
N HIS A 206 -7.05 0.66 -13.33
CA HIS A 206 -8.07 -0.33 -12.96
C HIS A 206 -9.18 0.28 -12.09
N TYR A 207 -8.82 1.15 -11.14
CA TYR A 207 -9.78 1.90 -10.33
C TYR A 207 -10.65 2.84 -11.17
N ALA A 208 -10.06 3.67 -12.03
CA ALA A 208 -10.79 4.59 -12.91
C ALA A 208 -11.72 3.84 -13.87
N ARG A 209 -11.25 2.71 -14.43
CA ARG A 209 -12.07 1.80 -15.25
C ARG A 209 -13.29 1.30 -14.46
N GLY A 210 -13.08 0.82 -13.24
CA GLY A 210 -14.14 0.34 -12.36
C GLY A 210 -15.19 1.39 -12.04
N VAL A 211 -14.76 2.58 -11.62
CA VAL A 211 -15.65 3.70 -11.32
C VAL A 211 -16.44 4.15 -12.56
N ALA A 212 -15.80 4.21 -13.72
CA ALA A 212 -16.47 4.55 -14.99
C ALA A 212 -17.51 3.51 -15.41
N LEU A 213 -17.20 2.21 -15.29
CA LEU A 213 -18.13 1.13 -15.60
C LEU A 213 -19.33 1.12 -14.64
N ARG A 214 -19.11 1.37 -13.35
CA ARG A 214 -20.20 1.55 -12.38
C ARG A 214 -21.08 2.74 -12.76
N ALA A 215 -20.48 3.87 -13.13
CA ALA A 215 -21.19 5.08 -13.57
C ALA A 215 -22.03 4.87 -14.85
N LEU A 216 -21.64 3.92 -15.70
CA LEU A 216 -22.37 3.48 -16.89
C LEU A 216 -23.44 2.41 -16.60
N GLY A 217 -23.56 1.94 -15.36
CA GLY A 217 -24.51 0.88 -14.99
C GLY A 217 -24.05 -0.52 -15.40
N ARG A 218 -22.73 -0.76 -15.48
CA ARG A 218 -22.10 -2.05 -15.79
C ARG A 218 -21.39 -2.64 -14.54
N PRO A 219 -22.14 -3.01 -13.48
CA PRO A 219 -21.58 -3.29 -12.16
C PRO A 219 -20.69 -4.55 -12.08
N GLU A 220 -20.98 -5.60 -12.84
CA GLU A 220 -20.14 -6.82 -12.86
C GLU A 220 -18.76 -6.54 -13.48
N GLU A 221 -18.72 -5.79 -14.58
CA GLU A 221 -17.46 -5.40 -15.21
C GLU A 221 -16.69 -4.40 -14.35
N ALA A 222 -17.41 -3.55 -13.62
CA ALA A 222 -16.82 -2.63 -12.64
C ALA A 222 -16.12 -3.39 -11.51
N LEU A 223 -16.80 -4.41 -10.95
CA LEU A 223 -16.25 -5.26 -9.90
C LEU A 223 -14.97 -5.95 -10.38
N ALA A 224 -15.00 -6.61 -11.54
CA ALA A 224 -13.83 -7.28 -12.12
C ALA A 224 -12.66 -6.32 -12.40
N ALA A 225 -12.94 -5.06 -12.73
CA ALA A 225 -11.91 -4.04 -12.91
C ALA A 225 -11.28 -3.62 -11.57
N LEU A 226 -12.10 -3.43 -10.54
CA LEU A 226 -11.64 -2.99 -9.22
C LEU A 226 -10.88 -4.08 -8.47
N GLU A 227 -11.27 -5.35 -8.60
CA GLU A 227 -10.52 -6.49 -8.05
C GLU A 227 -9.10 -6.63 -8.64
N ARG A 228 -8.87 -6.02 -9.82
CA ARG A 228 -7.53 -5.96 -10.46
C ARG A 228 -6.73 -4.72 -10.07
N ALA A 229 -7.29 -3.79 -9.31
CA ALA A 229 -6.55 -2.64 -8.81
C ALA A 229 -5.73 -3.08 -7.58
N PRO A 230 -4.38 -3.16 -7.65
CA PRO A 230 -3.57 -3.45 -6.47
C PRO A 230 -3.86 -2.44 -5.36
N ILE A 231 -4.11 -2.98 -4.16
CA ILE A 231 -4.45 -2.23 -2.95
C ILE A 231 -3.23 -1.47 -2.40
N ASP A 232 -2.03 -1.95 -2.70
CA ASP A 232 -0.80 -1.53 -2.01
C ASP A 232 -0.18 -0.22 -2.56
N GLY A 233 -0.50 0.17 -3.79
CA GLY A 233 0.09 1.35 -4.44
C GLY A 233 -0.69 2.65 -4.25
N VAL A 234 -1.88 2.61 -3.65
CA VAL A 234 -2.61 3.84 -3.29
C VAL A 234 -2.38 4.09 -1.80
N ALA A 235 -1.13 4.41 -1.46
CA ALA A 235 -0.75 4.88 -0.15
C ALA A 235 -1.83 5.84 0.38
N LYS A 236 -2.57 5.38 1.40
CA LYS A 236 -3.57 6.11 2.20
C LYS A 236 -5.04 6.14 1.74
N ASN A 237 -5.47 5.47 0.66
CA ASN A 237 -6.91 5.47 0.30
C ASN A 237 -7.58 4.09 0.41
N VAL A 238 -8.44 3.96 1.41
CA VAL A 238 -9.49 2.91 1.59
C VAL A 238 -10.53 2.91 0.44
N ALA A 239 -10.35 3.74 -0.59
CA ALA A 239 -11.37 4.03 -1.59
C ALA A 239 -11.69 2.86 -2.54
N PRO A 240 -10.73 2.08 -3.08
CA PRO A 240 -11.05 0.98 -3.98
C PRO A 240 -11.84 -0.13 -3.28
N GLN A 241 -11.41 -0.53 -2.08
CA GLN A 241 -12.03 -1.60 -1.31
C GLN A 241 -13.48 -1.26 -0.91
N VAL A 242 -13.75 -0.03 -0.46
CA VAL A 242 -15.12 0.39 -0.14
C VAL A 242 -16.01 0.40 -1.38
N VAL A 243 -15.49 0.80 -2.54
CA VAL A 243 -16.26 0.77 -3.80
C VAL A 243 -16.56 -0.67 -4.23
N VAL A 244 -15.62 -1.61 -4.03
CA VAL A 244 -15.85 -3.06 -4.24
C VAL A 244 -16.95 -3.57 -3.33
N GLU A 245 -16.89 -3.26 -2.03
CA GLU A 245 -17.89 -3.72 -1.06
C GLU A 245 -19.29 -3.17 -1.38
N LEU A 246 -19.39 -1.90 -1.75
CA LEU A 246 -20.65 -1.29 -2.19
C LEU A 246 -21.18 -1.95 -3.47
N LEU A 247 -20.32 -2.27 -4.43
CA LEU A 247 -20.71 -3.00 -5.64
C LEU A 247 -21.18 -4.43 -5.34
N LEU A 248 -20.53 -5.13 -4.43
CA LEU A 248 -20.97 -6.46 -3.98
C LEU A 248 -22.36 -6.40 -3.35
N ILE A 249 -22.65 -5.35 -2.58
CA ILE A 249 -23.98 -5.09 -2.04
C ILE A 249 -25.00 -4.78 -3.15
N GLU A 250 -24.64 -3.92 -4.11
CA GLU A 250 -25.49 -3.60 -5.27
C GLU A 250 -25.82 -4.82 -6.15
N LEU A 251 -24.89 -5.77 -6.23
CA LEU A 251 -25.02 -7.03 -6.97
C LEU A 251 -25.70 -8.15 -6.17
N ASP A 252 -26.27 -7.84 -5.00
CA ASP A 252 -26.92 -8.80 -4.10
C ASP A 252 -25.99 -9.94 -3.63
N ARG A 253 -24.71 -9.60 -3.40
CA ARG A 253 -23.68 -10.47 -2.83
C ARG A 253 -23.15 -9.96 -1.48
N PRO A 254 -24.00 -9.53 -0.52
CA PRO A 254 -23.55 -8.96 0.75
C PRO A 254 -22.77 -9.95 1.63
N ALA A 255 -22.98 -11.26 1.48
CA ALA A 255 -22.24 -12.27 2.23
C ALA A 255 -20.71 -12.20 2.01
N ARG A 256 -20.27 -11.85 0.80
CA ARG A 256 -18.83 -11.67 0.49
C ARG A 256 -18.21 -10.49 1.23
N VAL A 257 -18.97 -9.41 1.42
CA VAL A 257 -18.51 -8.26 2.20
C VAL A 257 -18.28 -8.65 3.65
N ILE A 258 -19.19 -9.43 4.23
CA ILE A 258 -19.09 -9.94 5.60
C ILE A 258 -17.85 -10.81 5.76
N GLU A 259 -17.67 -11.80 4.87
CA GLU A 259 -16.51 -12.70 4.89
C GLU A 259 -15.17 -11.93 4.78
N GLN A 260 -15.10 -10.93 3.90
CA GLN A 260 -13.94 -10.05 3.76
C GLN A 260 -13.67 -9.22 5.03
N CYS A 261 -14.71 -8.69 5.65
CA CYS A 261 -14.57 -7.89 6.87
C CYS A 261 -14.19 -8.75 8.08
N GLU A 262 -14.73 -9.96 8.20
CA GLU A 262 -14.41 -10.92 9.27
C GLU A 262 -12.97 -11.41 9.19
N ALA A 263 -12.41 -11.55 7.99
CA ALA A 263 -11.01 -11.91 7.77
C ALA A 263 -10.02 -10.80 8.16
N HIS A 264 -10.49 -9.56 8.36
CA HIS A 264 -9.63 -8.41 8.65
C HIS A 264 -9.54 -8.19 10.18
N PRO A 265 -8.34 -8.26 10.80
CA PRO A 265 -8.20 -8.27 12.27
C PRO A 265 -8.55 -6.92 12.96
N ASP A 266 -8.39 -5.79 12.28
CA ASP A 266 -8.98 -4.51 12.68
C ASP A 266 -9.56 -3.77 11.46
N PRO A 267 -10.83 -4.01 11.09
CA PRO A 267 -11.46 -3.35 9.96
C PRO A 267 -11.54 -1.84 10.18
N LEU A 268 -11.13 -1.09 9.15
CA LEU A 268 -11.20 0.37 9.15
C LEU A 268 -12.66 0.84 9.29
N PRO A 269 -12.91 2.05 9.83
CA PRO A 269 -14.26 2.55 10.03
C PRO A 269 -15.14 2.54 8.78
N LEU A 270 -14.57 2.78 7.59
CA LEU A 270 -15.29 2.71 6.32
C LEU A 270 -15.68 1.27 5.94
N MET A 271 -14.80 0.28 6.16
CA MET A 271 -15.13 -1.14 5.94
C MET A 271 -16.24 -1.60 6.89
N ARG A 272 -16.20 -1.17 8.17
CA ARG A 272 -17.27 -1.46 9.14
C ARG A 272 -18.62 -0.88 8.71
N ARG A 273 -18.64 0.27 8.02
CA ARG A 273 -19.87 0.81 7.43
C ARG A 273 -20.38 -0.08 6.31
N SER A 274 -19.53 -0.51 5.39
CA SER A 274 -19.91 -1.47 4.34
C SER A 274 -20.41 -2.79 4.92
N TRP A 275 -19.75 -3.29 5.97
CA TRP A 275 -20.17 -4.48 6.71
C TRP A 275 -21.58 -4.31 7.29
N ALA A 276 -21.84 -3.20 7.99
CA ALA A 276 -23.17 -2.91 8.50
C ALA A 276 -24.22 -2.86 7.39
N LEU A 277 -23.93 -2.23 6.24
CA LEU A 277 -24.83 -2.22 5.09
C LEU A 277 -25.11 -3.63 4.55
N ALA A 278 -24.09 -4.48 4.46
CA ALA A 278 -24.25 -5.87 4.05
C ALA A 278 -25.13 -6.67 5.03
N LEU A 279 -24.94 -6.48 6.33
CA LEU A 279 -25.75 -7.11 7.38
C LEU A 279 -27.22 -6.63 7.33
N LEU A 280 -27.45 -5.34 7.09
CA LEU A 280 -28.80 -4.78 6.89
C LEU A 280 -29.51 -5.41 5.69
N ARG A 281 -28.81 -5.61 4.56
CA ARG A 281 -29.38 -6.28 3.38
C ARG A 281 -29.78 -7.72 3.64
N LEU A 282 -29.11 -8.40 4.56
CA LEU A 282 -29.45 -9.74 5.00
C LEU A 282 -30.47 -9.78 6.16
N GLY A 283 -30.95 -8.63 6.64
CA GLY A 283 -31.87 -8.55 7.78
C GLY A 283 -31.22 -8.85 9.14
N ARG A 284 -29.88 -8.87 9.22
CA ARG A 284 -29.11 -9.10 10.46
C ARG A 284 -28.94 -7.80 11.25
N LEU A 285 -30.06 -7.26 11.75
CA LEU A 285 -30.14 -5.90 12.30
C LEU A 285 -29.25 -5.67 13.52
N ASP A 286 -29.23 -6.58 14.48
CA ASP A 286 -28.44 -6.44 15.72
C ASP A 286 -26.93 -6.37 15.42
N GLU A 287 -26.47 -7.20 14.49
CA GLU A 287 -25.07 -7.25 14.09
C GLU A 287 -24.67 -6.00 13.31
N ALA A 288 -25.56 -5.50 12.44
CA ALA A 288 -25.34 -4.23 11.74
C ALA A 288 -25.19 -3.07 12.73
N ALA A 289 -26.05 -3.04 13.75
CA ALA A 289 -26.02 -2.03 14.78
C ALA A 289 -24.72 -2.09 15.61
N ALA A 290 -24.22 -3.29 15.90
CA ALA A 290 -22.94 -3.49 16.58
C ALA A 290 -21.76 -2.94 15.75
N GLN A 291 -21.73 -3.15 14.44
CA GLN A 291 -20.65 -2.60 13.59
C GLN A 291 -20.69 -1.07 13.54
N LEU A 292 -21.88 -0.47 13.46
CA LEU A 292 -22.05 0.98 13.47
C LEU A 292 -21.66 1.58 14.83
N ALA A 293 -22.02 0.95 15.94
CA ALA A 293 -21.64 1.37 17.28
C ALA A 293 -20.11 1.56 17.40
N VAL A 294 -19.31 0.62 16.89
CA VAL A 294 -17.83 0.72 16.88
C VAL A 294 -17.34 1.93 16.08
N VAL A 295 -17.97 2.23 14.94
CA VAL A 295 -17.62 3.40 14.11
C VAL A 295 -17.91 4.70 14.86
N ILE A 296 -19.09 4.79 15.48
CA ILE A 296 -19.51 5.96 16.25
C ILE A 296 -18.61 6.14 17.49
N GLU A 297 -18.31 5.09 18.23
CA GLU A 297 -17.43 5.16 19.41
C GLU A 297 -16.06 5.74 19.06
N ARG A 298 -15.46 5.29 17.94
CA ARG A 298 -14.19 5.85 17.45
C ARG A 298 -14.32 7.32 17.05
N GLN A 299 -15.38 7.72 16.37
CA GLN A 299 -15.61 9.12 15.98
C GLN A 299 -15.85 10.03 17.19
N VAL A 300 -16.63 9.58 18.17
CA VAL A 300 -16.91 10.28 19.42
C VAL A 300 -15.63 10.44 20.25
N ALA A 301 -14.82 9.37 20.37
CA ALA A 301 -13.53 9.43 21.05
C ALA A 301 -12.56 10.43 20.38
N ALA A 302 -12.51 10.44 19.04
CA ALA A 302 -11.68 11.38 18.27
C ALA A 302 -12.15 12.83 18.43
N THR A 303 -13.47 13.06 18.43
CA THR A 303 -14.07 14.40 18.49
C THR A 303 -13.95 15.01 19.88
N LEU A 304 -14.13 14.22 20.93
CA LEU A 304 -14.22 14.73 22.29
C LEU A 304 -12.85 14.92 22.97
N ARG A 305 -11.73 14.46 22.37
CA ARG A 305 -10.39 14.43 23.01
C ARG A 305 -10.44 13.98 24.48
N LEU A 306 -11.39 13.12 24.84
CA LEU A 306 -11.61 12.75 26.23
C LEU A 306 -10.47 11.85 26.66
N LYS A 307 -9.83 12.19 27.79
CA LYS A 307 -8.89 11.29 28.45
C LYS A 307 -9.59 9.95 28.70
N PRO A 308 -8.90 8.81 28.56
CA PRO A 308 -9.50 7.50 28.77
C PRO A 308 -9.75 7.29 30.27
N THR A 309 -10.87 7.78 30.78
CA THR A 309 -11.35 7.49 32.14
C THR A 309 -12.49 6.46 32.06
N ALA A 310 -12.72 5.73 33.17
CA ALA A 310 -13.79 4.73 33.27
C ALA A 310 -15.18 5.35 32.99
N ASP A 311 -15.44 6.56 33.49
CA ASP A 311 -16.69 7.28 33.27
C ASP A 311 -16.89 7.67 31.79
N ALA A 312 -15.81 8.06 31.11
CA ALA A 312 -15.85 8.34 29.68
C ALA A 312 -16.06 7.08 28.84
N ALA A 313 -15.65 5.89 29.33
CA ALA A 313 -15.92 4.62 28.67
C ALA A 313 -17.39 4.19 28.84
N ALA A 314 -17.96 4.35 30.05
CA ALA A 314 -19.36 4.05 30.32
C ALA A 314 -20.31 4.95 29.51
N GLU A 315 -20.04 6.26 29.43
CA GLU A 315 -20.84 7.18 28.62
C GLU A 315 -20.69 6.92 27.11
N ARG A 316 -19.52 6.46 26.64
CA ARG A 316 -19.30 6.02 25.25
C ARG A 316 -20.18 4.81 24.92
N ALA A 317 -20.11 3.76 25.74
CA ALA A 317 -20.87 2.53 25.54
C ALA A 317 -22.40 2.79 25.56
N ARG A 318 -22.86 3.67 26.46
CA ARG A 318 -24.27 4.06 26.53
C ARG A 318 -24.75 4.79 25.27
N ARG A 319 -24.01 5.79 24.78
CA ARG A 319 -24.38 6.51 23.54
C ARG A 319 -24.32 5.63 22.31
N ALA A 320 -23.38 4.67 22.28
CA ALA A 320 -23.30 3.69 21.21
C ALA A 320 -24.51 2.75 21.20
N ALA A 321 -24.95 2.29 22.37
CA ALA A 321 -26.16 1.48 22.52
C ALA A 321 -27.43 2.25 22.14
N ASP A 322 -27.58 3.50 22.58
CA ASP A 322 -28.74 4.35 22.24
C ASP A 322 -28.83 4.58 20.72
N LEU A 323 -27.69 4.79 20.05
CA LEU A 323 -27.65 5.00 18.60
C LEU A 323 -27.85 3.70 17.81
N ALA A 324 -27.32 2.58 18.29
CA ALA A 324 -27.61 1.26 17.74
C ALA A 324 -29.12 0.96 17.76
N GLN A 325 -29.77 1.24 18.88
CA GLN A 325 -31.22 1.10 19.03
C GLN A 325 -32.00 2.05 18.11
N ALA A 326 -31.55 3.30 17.97
CA ALA A 326 -32.14 4.27 17.05
C ALA A 326 -32.00 3.85 15.58
N VAL A 327 -30.86 3.28 15.18
CA VAL A 327 -30.65 2.77 13.82
C VAL A 327 -31.53 1.55 13.56
N SER A 328 -31.64 0.61 14.50
CA SER A 328 -32.51 -0.57 14.36
C SER A 328 -33.98 -0.15 14.24
N ALA A 329 -34.46 0.75 15.10
CA ALA A 329 -35.82 1.28 15.05
C ALA A 329 -36.11 2.06 13.75
N TYR A 330 -35.12 2.79 13.23
CA TYR A 330 -35.23 3.48 11.94
C TYR A 330 -35.28 2.48 10.78
N ALA A 331 -34.45 1.43 10.80
CA ALA A 331 -34.45 0.39 9.77
C ALA A 331 -35.76 -0.41 9.70
N GLU A 332 -36.30 -0.79 10.85
CA GLU A 332 -37.60 -1.45 10.98
C GLU A 332 -38.75 -0.56 10.46
N ARG A 333 -38.75 0.71 10.86
CA ARG A 333 -39.81 1.66 10.52
C ARG A 333 -39.87 2.00 9.04
N HIS A 334 -38.73 1.95 8.35
CA HIS A 334 -38.60 2.42 6.98
C HIS A 334 -38.37 1.31 5.94
N GLN A 335 -38.45 0.02 6.33
CA GLN A 335 -38.21 -1.13 5.43
C GLN A 335 -36.98 -0.90 4.52
N LEU A 336 -35.88 -0.41 5.11
CA LEU A 336 -34.97 0.49 4.41
C LEU A 336 -34.47 -0.01 3.06
N ASP A 337 -34.86 0.76 2.04
CA ASP A 337 -34.15 0.94 0.78
C ASP A 337 -32.75 1.51 1.08
N ALA A 338 -31.71 0.71 0.85
CA ALA A 338 -30.31 1.04 1.09
C ALA A 338 -29.85 2.34 0.42
N ARG A 339 -30.56 2.81 -0.62
CA ARG A 339 -30.26 4.07 -1.31
C ARG A 339 -30.56 5.33 -0.50
N ALA A 340 -31.62 5.33 0.33
CA ALA A 340 -31.97 6.49 1.16
C ALA A 340 -30.93 6.72 2.26
N TRP A 341 -30.34 5.65 2.78
CA TRP A 341 -29.32 5.71 3.82
C TRP A 341 -27.97 6.22 3.28
N LEU A 342 -27.60 5.85 2.05
CA LEU A 342 -26.40 6.35 1.36
C LEU A 342 -26.42 7.87 1.13
N ALA A 343 -27.61 8.49 1.04
CA ALA A 343 -27.76 9.94 0.83
C ALA A 343 -27.65 10.78 2.12
N CYS A 344 -27.70 10.15 3.30
CA CYS A 344 -27.68 10.83 4.59
C CYS A 344 -26.30 10.86 5.27
N LEU A 345 -25.27 10.30 4.64
CA LEU A 345 -23.91 10.32 5.15
C LEU A 345 -23.13 11.52 4.54
N PRO A 346 -22.47 12.35 5.36
CA PRO A 346 -21.61 13.44 4.87
C PRO A 346 -20.36 12.93 4.16
#